data_AF-A0A8H7CJB4-F1
#
_entry.id   AF-A0A8H7CJB4-F1
#
_cell.length_a   1.000
_cell.length_b   1.000
_cell.length_c   1.000
_cell.angle_alpha   90.00
_cell.angle_beta   90.00
_cell.angle_gamma   90.00
#
_symmetry.space_group_name_H-M   'P 1'
#
loop_
_entity.id
_entity.type
_entity.pdbx_description
1 polymer ?
#
loop_
_entity_poly.entity_id
_entity_poly.type
_entity_poly.pdbx_seq_one_letter_code
_entity_poly.pdbx_strand_id
1 'polypeptide(L)'
;MSSPPLTSSGVFFVRESALIDASREKVWQVLLDLPSYGEWNPFTRKMYVVSESGSTVEDQTLEVGKLFVSAINMPPAGLTPPRMSGTSRVTTLDHDNFRVSWVAHDFPAWFFFLRTMDDAHRRGGED
;
A
#
# COMPACT_ATOMS: atom_id res chain seq x y z
N MET A 1 18.20 21.86 15.34
CA MET A 1 16.99 21.22 14.76
C MET A 1 16.52 20.17 15.75
N SER A 2 15.28 20.27 16.22
CA SER A 2 14.72 19.49 17.34
C SER A 2 14.55 18.01 16.98
N SER A 3 14.95 17.09 17.87
CA SER A 3 14.74 15.65 17.72
C SER A 3 13.26 15.26 17.85
N PRO A 4 12.78 14.22 17.14
CA PRO A 4 11.41 13.74 17.29
C PRO A 4 11.20 13.04 18.66
N PRO A 5 9.99 13.15 19.25
CA PRO A 5 9.68 12.53 20.53
C PRO A 5 9.64 10.99 20.46
N LEU A 6 9.91 10.34 21.59
CA LEU A 6 9.86 8.89 21.76
C LEU A 6 8.41 8.37 21.57
N THR A 7 8.17 7.59 20.52
CA THR A 7 6.88 6.94 20.26
C THR A 7 6.83 5.56 20.91
N SER A 8 6.10 5.40 22.01
CA SER A 8 5.65 4.08 22.46
C SER A 8 4.15 3.95 22.17
N SER A 9 3.81 3.05 21.23
CA SER A 9 2.46 2.55 20.88
C SER A 9 1.49 3.45 20.08
N GLY A 10 1.85 3.83 18.85
CA GLY A 10 0.97 4.54 17.91
C GLY A 10 0.52 3.77 16.66
N VAL A 11 0.84 2.48 16.53
CA VAL A 11 0.52 1.69 15.33
C VAL A 11 -0.71 0.82 15.57
N PHE A 12 -1.70 0.93 14.68
CA PHE A 12 -2.89 0.09 14.64
C PHE A 12 -2.79 -0.88 13.46
N PHE A 13 -3.01 -2.17 13.71
CA PHE A 13 -2.98 -3.21 12.69
C PHE A 13 -4.35 -3.87 12.57
N VAL A 14 -4.80 -4.08 11.34
CA VAL A 14 -6.05 -4.78 11.03
C VAL A 14 -5.75 -5.87 10.01
N ARG A 15 -6.39 -7.02 10.20
CA ARG A 15 -6.41 -8.12 9.25
C ARG A 15 -7.85 -8.53 9.01
N GLU A 16 -8.24 -8.58 7.75
CA GLU A 16 -9.56 -8.99 7.31
C GLU A 16 -9.46 -10.13 6.31
N SER A 17 -10.56 -10.86 6.13
CA SER A 17 -10.68 -11.91 5.11
C SER A 17 -12.11 -12.01 4.63
N ALA A 18 -12.29 -12.31 3.34
CA ALA A 18 -13.60 -12.55 2.74
C ALA A 18 -13.55 -13.82 1.87
N LEU A 19 -14.67 -14.54 1.80
CA LEU A 19 -14.86 -15.63 0.86
C LEU A 19 -15.41 -15.06 -0.44
N ILE A 20 -14.75 -15.36 -1.56
CA ILE A 20 -15.16 -14.94 -2.90
C ILE A 20 -15.42 -16.20 -3.71
N ASP A 21 -16.63 -16.32 -4.27
CA ASP A 21 -17.03 -17.44 -5.12
C ASP A 21 -16.45 -17.29 -6.54
N ALA A 22 -15.13 -17.45 -6.65
CA ALA A 22 -14.36 -17.39 -7.88
C ALA A 22 -13.02 -18.13 -7.73
N SER A 23 -12.36 -18.46 -8.84
CA SER A 23 -11.00 -18.99 -8.78
C SER A 23 -10.01 -17.94 -8.29
N ARG A 24 -8.92 -18.37 -7.65
CA ARG A 24 -7.87 -17.48 -7.13
C ARG A 24 -7.23 -16.66 -8.24
N GLU A 25 -7.03 -17.27 -9.41
CA GLU A 25 -6.42 -16.65 -10.59
C GLU A 25 -7.29 -15.51 -11.12
N LYS A 26 -8.61 -15.70 -11.15
CA LYS A 26 -9.55 -14.66 -11.56
C LYS A 26 -9.55 -13.50 -10.57
N VAL A 27 -9.59 -13.79 -9.26
CA VAL A 27 -9.53 -12.76 -8.22
C VAL A 27 -8.22 -11.98 -8.33
N TRP A 28 -7.11 -12.67 -8.53
CA TRP A 28 -5.79 -12.08 -8.65
C TRP A 28 -5.67 -11.13 -9.84
N GLN A 29 -6.17 -11.54 -11.00
CA GLN A 29 -6.22 -10.68 -12.20
C GLN A 29 -7.01 -9.39 -11.92
N VAL A 30 -8.17 -9.49 -11.25
CA VAL A 30 -8.99 -8.33 -10.89
C VAL A 30 -8.29 -7.41 -9.86
N LEU A 31 -7.59 -7.99 -8.88
CA LEU A 31 -6.88 -7.20 -7.86
C LEU A 31 -5.68 -6.43 -8.44
N LEU A 32 -5.03 -6.95 -9.49
CA LEU A 32 -3.89 -6.31 -10.14
C LEU A 32 -4.26 -5.42 -11.34
N ASP A 33 -5.51 -5.44 -11.80
CA ASP A 33 -6.01 -4.58 -12.87
C ASP A 33 -6.25 -3.16 -12.34
N LEU A 34 -5.20 -2.33 -12.35
CA LEU A 34 -5.27 -0.95 -11.87
C LEU A 34 -6.25 -0.06 -12.64
N PRO A 35 -6.29 -0.09 -13.99
CA PRO A 35 -7.27 0.66 -14.77
C PRO A 35 -8.72 0.41 -14.34
N SER A 36 -9.06 -0.84 -14.03
CA SER A 36 -10.44 -1.24 -13.66
C SER A 36 -10.67 -1.32 -12.14
N TYR A 37 -9.67 -0.98 -11.30
CA TYR A 37 -9.73 -1.15 -9.85
C TYR A 37 -10.93 -0.46 -9.18
N GLY A 38 -11.37 0.66 -9.75
CA GLY A 38 -12.51 1.42 -9.23
C GLY A 38 -13.89 0.79 -9.46
N GLU A 39 -13.97 -0.29 -10.25
CA GLU A 39 -15.22 -1.02 -10.46
C GLU A 39 -15.66 -1.79 -9.20
N TRP A 40 -14.70 -2.28 -8.41
CA TRP A 40 -14.99 -3.05 -7.20
C TRP A 40 -14.73 -2.26 -5.91
N ASN A 41 -13.83 -1.27 -5.91
CA ASN A 41 -13.52 -0.46 -4.74
C ASN A 41 -14.23 0.91 -4.80
N PRO A 42 -15.34 1.13 -4.07
CA PRO A 42 -16.12 2.37 -4.17
C PRO A 42 -15.38 3.61 -3.66
N PHE A 43 -14.31 3.42 -2.87
CA PHE A 43 -13.50 4.51 -2.34
C PHE A 43 -12.34 4.89 -3.26
N THR A 44 -12.02 4.08 -4.26
CA THR A 44 -10.91 4.33 -5.19
C THR A 44 -11.47 4.50 -6.59
N ARG A 45 -11.38 5.71 -7.15
CA ARG A 45 -11.91 5.99 -8.50
C ARG A 45 -11.04 5.41 -9.60
N LYS A 46 -9.73 5.54 -9.42
CA LYS A 46 -8.70 5.21 -10.41
C LYS A 46 -7.43 4.83 -9.68
N MET A 47 -6.74 3.83 -10.22
CA MET A 47 -5.36 3.53 -9.90
C MET A 47 -4.56 3.50 -11.19
N TYR A 48 -3.32 4.00 -11.14
CA TYR A 48 -2.43 3.96 -12.30
C TYR A 48 -0.96 4.05 -11.88
N VAL A 49 -0.10 3.38 -12.64
CA VAL A 49 1.35 3.40 -12.49
C VAL A 49 1.87 4.77 -12.94
N VAL A 50 2.87 5.26 -12.20
CA VAL A 50 3.59 6.49 -12.50
C VAL A 50 5.11 6.24 -12.49
N SER A 51 5.84 7.07 -13.21
CA SER A 51 7.30 7.13 -13.15
C SER A 51 7.77 7.68 -11.79
N GLU A 52 9.06 7.56 -11.50
CA GLU A 52 9.69 8.20 -10.32
C GLU A 52 9.52 9.74 -10.32
N SER A 53 9.30 10.36 -11.49
CA SER A 53 8.99 11.79 -11.60
C SER A 53 7.50 12.13 -11.42
N GLY A 54 6.65 11.13 -11.12
CA GLY A 54 5.22 11.28 -10.90
C GLY A 54 4.37 11.39 -12.17
N SER A 55 4.92 11.11 -13.35
CA SER A 55 4.17 11.15 -14.62
C SER A 55 3.53 9.79 -14.92
N THR A 56 2.30 9.77 -15.43
CA THR A 56 1.66 8.52 -15.86
C THR A 56 2.47 7.85 -16.98
N VAL A 57 2.64 6.53 -16.87
CA VAL A 57 3.34 5.71 -17.87
C VAL A 57 2.34 4.95 -18.74
N GLU A 58 2.76 4.48 -19.92
CA GLU A 58 1.90 3.67 -20.79
C GLU A 58 1.68 2.27 -20.23
N ASP A 59 2.75 1.63 -19.76
CA ASP A 59 2.68 0.31 -19.12
C ASP A 59 2.12 0.42 -17.71
N GLN A 60 0.89 -0.06 -17.54
CA GLN A 60 0.16 -0.08 -16.27
C GLN A 60 0.38 -1.37 -15.46
N THR A 61 1.35 -2.21 -15.86
CA THR A 61 1.69 -3.45 -15.15
C THR A 61 2.39 -3.13 -13.83
N LEU A 62 1.84 -3.64 -12.72
CA LEU A 62 2.47 -3.60 -11.41
C LEU A 62 3.73 -4.46 -11.39
N GLU A 63 4.81 -3.92 -10.84
CA GLU A 63 6.06 -4.64 -10.60
C GLU A 63 6.66 -4.14 -9.29
N VAL A 64 7.48 -4.98 -8.65
CA VAL A 64 8.22 -4.59 -7.44
C VAL A 64 9.06 -3.34 -7.72
N GLY A 65 8.95 -2.34 -6.85
CA GLY A 65 9.64 -1.06 -6.97
C GLY A 65 8.89 0.00 -7.75
N LYS A 66 7.93 -0.35 -8.64
CA LYS A 66 7.13 0.65 -9.36
C LYS A 66 6.25 1.45 -8.39
N LEU A 67 6.01 2.70 -8.77
CA LEU A 67 5.08 3.60 -8.10
C LEU A 67 3.71 3.57 -8.76
N PHE A 68 2.66 3.66 -7.96
CA PHE A 68 1.31 3.88 -8.46
C PHE A 68 0.59 4.90 -7.60
N VAL A 69 -0.38 5.57 -8.21
CA VAL A 69 -1.24 6.56 -7.56
C VAL A 69 -2.64 5.99 -7.41
N SER A 70 -3.20 6.08 -6.21
CA SER A 70 -4.61 5.82 -5.95
C SER A 70 -5.37 7.13 -5.78
N ALA A 71 -6.34 7.39 -6.65
CA ALA A 71 -7.25 8.53 -6.54
C ALA A 71 -8.46 8.15 -5.66
N ILE A 72 -8.52 8.71 -4.45
CA ILE A 72 -9.46 8.32 -3.39
C ILE A 72 -10.65 9.27 -3.34
N ASN A 73 -11.83 8.73 -3.08
CA ASN A 73 -13.07 9.47 -2.86
C ASN A 73 -13.65 9.13 -1.48
N MET A 74 -13.35 9.96 -0.48
CA MET A 74 -13.86 9.79 0.88
C MET A 74 -15.12 10.65 1.11
N PRO A 75 -16.26 10.07 1.56
CA PRO A 75 -17.44 10.85 1.95
C PRO A 75 -17.21 11.72 3.21
N PRO A 76 -17.99 12.80 3.46
CA PRO A 76 -19.26 13.15 2.82
C PRO A 76 -19.05 13.90 1.50
N ALA A 77 -19.52 13.30 0.40
CA ALA A 77 -19.51 13.86 -0.94
C ALA A 77 -20.62 14.92 -1.10
N GLY A 78 -20.52 16.01 -0.34
CA GLY A 78 -21.38 17.19 -0.44
C GLY A 78 -20.60 18.48 -0.70
N LEU A 79 -19.27 18.41 -0.71
CA LEU A 79 -18.40 19.51 -1.06
C LEU A 79 -17.75 19.17 -2.40
N THR A 80 -17.91 20.04 -3.38
CA THR A 80 -17.08 20.07 -4.59
C THR A 80 -15.70 20.66 -4.24
N PRO A 81 -14.93 20.06 -3.32
CA PRO A 81 -13.50 19.66 -3.49
C PRO A 81 -13.12 18.52 -2.47
N PRO A 82 -11.86 18.15 -2.13
CA PRO A 82 -10.60 18.03 -2.88
C PRO A 82 -10.36 16.58 -3.36
N ARG A 83 -9.52 16.39 -4.39
CA ARG A 83 -9.02 15.07 -4.78
C ARG A 83 -7.88 14.67 -3.83
N MET A 84 -8.06 13.64 -3.03
CA MET A 84 -6.94 13.01 -2.35
C MET A 84 -6.35 11.94 -3.25
N SER A 85 -5.04 12.00 -3.44
CA SER A 85 -4.26 10.95 -4.08
C SER A 85 -3.14 10.54 -3.14
N GLY A 86 -2.88 9.24 -3.07
CA GLY A 86 -1.70 8.71 -2.38
C GLY A 86 -0.80 8.00 -3.38
N THR A 87 0.50 8.28 -3.33
CA THR A 87 1.50 7.51 -4.06
C THR A 87 1.96 6.35 -3.19
N SER A 88 2.00 5.15 -3.76
CA SER A 88 2.47 3.94 -3.09
C SER A 88 3.54 3.26 -3.93
N ARG A 89 4.44 2.55 -3.26
CA ARG A 89 5.50 1.74 -3.88
C ARG A 89 5.23 0.27 -3.63
N VAL A 90 5.24 -0.54 -4.69
CA VAL A 90 5.12 -1.99 -4.58
C VAL A 90 6.36 -2.57 -3.91
N THR A 91 6.17 -3.33 -2.84
CA THR A 91 7.26 -3.96 -2.07
C THR A 91 7.33 -5.47 -2.26
N THR A 92 6.22 -6.09 -2.63
CA THR A 92 6.17 -7.52 -2.93
C THR A 92 5.11 -7.75 -4.00
N LEU A 93 5.45 -8.59 -4.99
CA LEU A 93 4.54 -9.11 -5.99
C LEU A 93 4.93 -10.56 -6.26
N ASP A 94 4.14 -11.49 -5.75
CA ASP A 94 4.37 -12.93 -5.81
C ASP A 94 3.14 -13.58 -6.47
N HIS A 95 3.30 -13.92 -7.75
CA HIS A 95 2.23 -14.54 -8.55
C HIS A 95 1.99 -16.00 -8.17
N ASP A 96 2.97 -16.70 -7.62
CA ASP A 96 2.85 -18.11 -7.24
C ASP A 96 2.02 -18.28 -5.97
N ASN A 97 2.15 -17.33 -5.03
CA ASN A 97 1.42 -17.33 -3.76
C ASN A 97 0.26 -16.32 -3.71
N PHE A 98 0.00 -15.59 -4.80
CA PHE A 98 -1.06 -14.57 -4.89
C PHE A 98 -0.94 -13.47 -3.83
N ARG A 99 0.26 -12.93 -3.65
CA ARG A 99 0.56 -11.92 -2.62
C ARG A 99 1.09 -10.64 -3.25
N VAL A 100 0.46 -9.52 -2.89
CA VAL A 100 0.94 -8.17 -3.23
C VAL A 100 0.96 -7.33 -1.97
N SER A 101 1.98 -6.49 -1.83
CA SER A 101 2.07 -5.50 -0.77
C SER A 101 2.69 -4.22 -1.30
N TRP A 102 2.34 -3.11 -0.65
CA TRP A 102 2.91 -1.81 -0.93
C TRP A 102 3.00 -0.98 0.35
N VAL A 103 3.85 0.03 0.28
CA VAL A 103 3.98 1.05 1.33
C VAL A 103 3.66 2.42 0.74
N ALA A 104 3.14 3.32 1.56
CA ALA A 104 2.96 4.70 1.14
C ALA A 104 4.33 5.31 0.83
N HIS A 105 4.49 5.87 -0.37
CA HIS A 105 5.75 6.43 -0.84
C HIS A 105 6.03 7.80 -0.22
N ASP A 106 4.97 8.60 -0.04
CA ASP A 106 5.08 10.01 0.35
C ASP A 106 5.33 10.21 1.86
N PHE A 107 5.36 9.13 2.65
CA PHE A 107 5.58 9.20 4.10
C PHE A 107 6.94 8.60 4.47
N PRO A 108 7.74 9.30 5.30
CA PRO A 108 9.02 8.76 5.74
C PRO A 108 8.80 7.54 6.65
N ALA A 109 9.69 6.55 6.57
CA ALA A 109 9.51 5.26 7.25
C ALA A 109 9.24 5.38 8.77
N TRP A 110 9.84 6.36 9.45
CA TRP A 110 9.62 6.61 10.89
C TRP A 110 8.18 6.97 11.24
N PHE A 111 7.35 7.37 10.26
CA PHE A 111 5.93 7.66 10.44
C PHE A 111 5.10 6.40 10.75
N PHE A 112 5.58 5.21 10.35
CA PHE A 112 4.85 3.94 10.50
C PHE A 112 5.63 2.86 11.29
N PHE A 113 6.75 3.20 11.94
CA PHE A 113 7.63 2.19 12.56
C PHE A 113 7.00 1.50 13.79
N LEU A 114 6.73 0.20 13.64
CA LEU A 114 6.79 -0.82 14.69
C LEU A 114 8.15 -1.51 14.56
N ARG A 115 9.00 -1.43 15.59
CA ARG A 115 10.12 -2.37 15.72
C ARG A 115 9.51 -3.69 16.19
N THR A 116 9.50 -4.72 15.34
CA THR A 116 9.32 -6.10 15.82
C THR A 116 10.43 -6.39 16.81
N MET A 117 10.06 -6.63 18.07
CA MET A 117 10.97 -7.08 19.12
C MET A 117 11.29 -8.56 18.91
N ASP A 118 12.14 -8.90 17.93
CA ASP A 118 12.69 -10.27 17.84
C ASP A 118 14.22 -10.33 17.94
N ASP A 119 14.93 -9.20 17.96
CA ASP A 119 16.40 -9.20 18.06
C ASP A 119 16.96 -9.09 19.49
N ALA A 120 16.12 -9.24 20.52
CA ALA A 120 16.57 -9.16 21.91
C ALA A 120 17.05 -10.50 22.50
N HIS A 121 17.11 -11.59 21.74
CA HIS A 121 17.53 -12.91 22.25
C HIS A 121 18.78 -13.51 21.60
N ARG A 122 19.54 -12.74 20.80
CA ARG A 122 20.73 -13.27 20.11
C ARG A 122 22.07 -12.63 20.46
N ARG A 123 22.17 -11.86 21.56
CA ARG A 123 23.46 -11.39 22.09
C ARG A 123 23.43 -11.41 23.62
N GLY A 124 23.86 -12.53 24.18
CA GLY A 124 23.98 -12.76 25.62
C GLY A 124 24.61 -14.11 25.85
N GLY A 125 25.80 -14.30 25.28
CA GLY A 125 26.52 -15.57 25.31
C GLY A 125 27.82 -15.47 24.53
N GLU A 126 28.71 -14.58 24.97
CA GLU A 126 30.16 -14.76 24.90
C GLU A 126 30.82 -13.70 25.79
N ASP A 127 31.73 -14.21 26.62
CA ASP A 127 32.66 -13.61 27.61
C ASP A 127 32.11 -13.12 28.95
#